data_AF-A0A0J6T2D9-F1
#
_entry.id   AF-A0A0J6T2D9-F1
#
_cell.length_a   1.000
_cell.length_b   1.000
_cell.length_c   1.000
_cell.angle_alpha   90.00
_cell.angle_beta   90.00
_cell.angle_gamma   90.00
#
_symmetry.space_group_name_H-M   'P 1'
#
loop_
_entity.id
_entity.type
_entity.pdbx_description
1 polymer ?
#
loop_
_entity_poly.entity_id
_entity_poly.type
_entity_poly.pdbx_seq_one_letter_code
_entity_poly.pdbx_strand_id
1 'polypeptide(L)'
;MMRPELIRARAAANKHKATLIVARLDRLSRDLAYIATFLRGERRGRRYVETPFTAVDMPHADRPMLQIMGWFADVERQKISERTRAALAALKARGVTLGSPQPEIGSRAGVAARQARAEAFKLKVRRSIEDIRARGITTLSGIAAELNARGIGTPNGSAWTATQVSRVLA
;
A
#
# COMPACT_ATOMS: atom_id res chain seq x y z
N MET A 1 3.81 -3.13 -1.52
CA MET A 1 3.31 -2.07 -0.61
C MET A 1 4.30 -1.93 0.53
N MET A 2 4.94 -0.76 0.68
CA MET A 2 5.95 -0.53 1.73
C MET A 2 5.23 -0.53 3.09
N ARG A 3 5.69 -1.35 4.05
CA ARG A 3 5.12 -1.48 5.42
C ARG A 3 6.04 -0.77 6.41
N PRO A 4 5.94 0.57 6.56
CA PRO A 4 6.90 1.35 7.34
C PRO A 4 6.96 0.93 8.81
N GLU A 5 5.82 0.63 9.43
CA GLU A 5 5.79 0.19 10.83
C GLU A 5 6.52 -1.13 11.06
N LEU A 6 6.42 -2.08 10.13
CA LEU A 6 7.13 -3.36 10.23
C LEU A 6 8.65 -3.17 10.13
N ILE A 7 9.09 -2.23 9.28
CA ILE A 7 10.51 -1.89 9.15
C ILE A 7 11.01 -1.24 10.44
N ARG A 8 10.24 -0.32 11.04
CA ARG A 8 10.58 0.30 12.33
C ARG A 8 10.62 -0.72 13.46
N ALA A 9 9.63 -1.62 13.54
CA ALA A 9 9.59 -2.69 14.53
C ALA A 9 10.81 -3.61 14.41
N ARG A 10 11.20 -3.97 13.18
CA ARG A 10 12.42 -4.75 12.92
C ARG A 10 13.68 -4.02 13.35
N ALA A 11 13.80 -2.73 13.02
CA ALA A 11 14.96 -1.92 13.40
C ALA A 11 15.10 -1.82 14.93
N ALA A 12 13.97 -1.63 15.63
CA ALA A 12 13.93 -1.65 17.10
C ALA A 12 14.34 -3.02 17.66
N ALA A 13 13.77 -4.12 17.15
CA ALA A 13 14.12 -5.47 17.57
C ALA A 13 15.63 -5.76 17.41
N ASN A 14 16.21 -5.39 16.26
CA ASN A 14 17.65 -5.52 16.02
C ASN A 14 18.49 -4.67 16.97
N LYS A 15 18.07 -3.43 17.27
CA LYS A 15 18.77 -2.53 18.20
C LYS A 15 18.79 -3.10 19.62
N HIS A 16 17.68 -3.69 20.05
CA HIS A 16 17.51 -4.23 21.40
C HIS A 16 17.88 -5.72 21.53
N LYS A 17 18.33 -6.37 20.45
CA LYS A 17 18.54 -7.84 20.39
C LYS A 17 17.30 -8.63 20.84
N ALA A 18 16.11 -8.11 20.55
CA ALA A 18 14.83 -8.68 20.96
C ALA A 18 14.23 -9.55 19.86
N THR A 19 13.38 -10.50 20.26
CA THR A 19 12.60 -11.34 19.32
C THR A 19 11.37 -10.58 18.83
N LEU A 20 11.20 -10.52 17.51
CA LEU A 20 10.00 -9.99 16.89
C LEU A 20 8.88 -11.03 16.96
N ILE A 21 7.85 -10.75 17.75
CA ILE A 21 6.67 -11.59 17.89
C ILE A 21 5.57 -11.05 16.97
N VAL A 22 4.97 -11.93 16.17
CA VAL A 22 3.78 -11.60 15.39
C VAL A 22 2.63 -12.53 15.74
N ALA A 23 1.45 -11.94 15.91
CA ALA A 23 0.26 -12.69 16.28
C ALA A 23 -0.15 -13.70 15.22
N ARG A 24 -0.06 -13.32 13.93
CA ARG A 24 -0.30 -14.24 12.80
C ARG A 24 0.57 -13.91 11.59
N LEU A 25 1.03 -14.92 10.88
CA LEU A 25 1.91 -14.79 9.72
C LEU A 25 1.22 -14.07 8.54
N ASP A 26 -0.09 -14.31 8.35
CA ASP A 26 -0.91 -13.65 7.32
C ASP A 26 -0.97 -12.12 7.48
N ARG A 27 -0.77 -11.64 8.71
CA ARG A 27 -0.75 -10.21 9.03
C ARG A 27 0.58 -9.56 8.67
N LEU A 28 1.69 -10.32 8.58
CA LEU A 28 2.99 -9.81 8.13
C LEU A 28 3.00 -9.52 6.63
N SER A 29 2.47 -10.43 5.83
CA SER A 29 2.31 -10.27 4.39
C SER A 29 1.41 -11.36 3.81
N ARG A 30 0.65 -11.02 2.78
CA ARG A 30 -0.01 -12.02 1.90
C ARG A 30 0.95 -12.63 0.88
N ASP A 31 2.18 -12.13 0.86
CA ASP A 31 3.27 -12.59 0.01
C ASP A 31 4.30 -13.31 0.87
N LEU A 32 4.43 -14.61 0.64
CA LEU A 32 5.33 -15.47 1.40
C LEU A 32 6.80 -15.29 0.98
N ALA A 33 7.06 -14.86 -0.25
CA ALA A 33 8.39 -14.42 -0.71
C ALA A 33 8.90 -13.25 0.11
N TYR A 34 7.99 -12.32 0.43
CA TYR A 34 8.30 -11.19 1.31
C TYR A 34 8.65 -11.67 2.72
N ILE A 35 7.92 -12.64 3.28
CA ILE A 35 8.22 -13.24 4.59
C ILE A 35 9.59 -13.92 4.56
N ALA A 36 9.88 -14.76 3.57
CA ALA A 36 11.17 -15.43 3.44
C ALA A 36 12.34 -14.43 3.30
N THR A 37 12.14 -13.34 2.55
CA THR A 37 13.13 -12.25 2.41
C THR A 37 13.28 -11.46 3.70
N PHE A 38 12.19 -11.22 4.42
CA PHE A 38 12.22 -10.60 5.73
C PHE A 38 13.03 -11.46 6.72
N LEU A 39 12.83 -12.77 6.73
CA LEU A 39 13.55 -13.74 7.56
C LEU A 39 15.03 -13.91 7.18
N ARG A 40 15.43 -13.59 5.94
CA ARG A 40 16.84 -13.66 5.51
C ARG A 40 17.76 -12.66 6.22
N GLY A 41 17.20 -11.65 6.88
CA GLY A 41 18.00 -10.62 7.55
C GLY A 41 18.03 -9.32 6.76
N GLU A 42 18.40 -8.24 7.45
CA GLU A 42 18.64 -6.95 6.81
C GLU A 42 20.11 -6.89 6.39
N ARG A 43 20.37 -6.43 5.17
CA ARG A 43 21.73 -6.30 4.66
C ARG A 43 22.38 -5.08 5.29
N ARG A 44 23.31 -5.27 6.22
CA ARG A 44 24.20 -4.22 6.74
C ARG A 44 25.62 -4.46 6.22
N GLY A 45 25.97 -3.74 5.16
CA GLY A 45 27.25 -3.92 4.47
C GLY A 45 27.36 -5.28 3.79
N ARG A 46 28.39 -6.07 4.14
CA ARG A 46 28.61 -7.45 3.64
C ARG A 46 27.92 -8.54 4.47
N ARG A 47 27.28 -8.19 5.59
CA ARG A 47 26.67 -9.16 6.52
C ARG A 47 25.16 -9.01 6.56
N TYR A 48 24.45 -10.13 6.68
CA TYR A 48 23.03 -10.15 7.02
C TYR A 48 22.90 -10.09 8.54
N VAL A 49 22.15 -9.10 9.04
CA VAL A 49 21.76 -9.03 10.44
C VAL A 49 20.42 -9.71 10.58
N GLU A 50 20.44 -10.81 11.31
CA GLU A 50 19.28 -11.66 11.53
C GLU A 50 18.46 -11.09 12.68
N THR A 51 17.14 -11.10 12.52
CA THR A 51 16.20 -10.69 13.56
C THR A 51 15.53 -11.96 14.08
N PRO A 52 15.64 -12.31 15.37
CA PRO A 52 14.92 -13.44 15.93
C PRO A 52 13.42 -13.22 15.72
N PHE A 53 12.69 -14.24 15.28
CA PHE A 53 11.31 -14.13 14.83
C PHE A 53 10.47 -15.29 15.34
N THR A 54 9.27 -15.00 15.83
CA THR A 54 8.31 -16.02 16.27
C THR A 54 6.91 -15.61 15.83
N ALA A 55 6.22 -16.52 15.15
CA ALA A 55 4.81 -16.37 14.81
C ALA A 55 3.97 -17.19 15.80
N VAL A 56 3.02 -16.54 16.49
CA VAL A 56 2.23 -17.18 17.55
C VAL A 56 1.24 -18.21 16.98
N ASP A 57 0.80 -18.05 15.74
CA ASP A 57 -0.04 -19.00 15.01
C ASP A 57 0.70 -20.24 14.53
N MET A 58 2.03 -20.17 14.41
CA MET A 58 2.87 -21.29 14.04
C MET A 58 4.10 -21.37 14.97
N PRO A 59 3.91 -21.76 16.24
CA PRO A 59 4.97 -21.73 17.25
C PRO A 59 6.13 -22.71 16.95
N HIS A 60 5.89 -23.74 16.12
CA HIS A 60 6.90 -24.71 15.68
C HIS A 60 7.45 -24.44 14.27
N ALA A 61 7.02 -23.35 13.60
CA ALA A 61 7.55 -23.05 12.28
C ALA A 61 8.96 -22.48 12.40
N ASP A 62 9.94 -23.39 12.40
CA ASP A 62 11.34 -23.03 12.35
C ASP A 62 11.67 -22.27 11.05
N ARG A 63 12.71 -21.45 11.10
CA ARG A 63 13.13 -20.63 9.96
C ARG A 63 13.32 -21.40 8.64
N PRO A 64 13.93 -22.61 8.62
CA PRO A 64 14.04 -23.39 7.38
C PRO A 64 12.67 -23.75 6.80
N MET A 65 11.71 -24.10 7.64
CA MET A 65 10.34 -24.42 7.22
C MET A 65 9.69 -23.20 6.56
N LEU A 66 9.76 -22.02 7.19
CA LEU A 66 9.21 -20.79 6.61
C LEU A 66 9.89 -20.39 5.28
N GLN A 67 11.19 -20.67 5.12
CA GLN A 67 11.90 -20.43 3.87
C GLN A 67 11.44 -21.38 2.76
N ILE A 68 11.29 -22.68 3.06
CA ILE A 68 10.80 -23.69 2.12
C ILE A 68 9.36 -23.37 1.70
N MET A 69 8.50 -23.02 2.67
CA MET A 69 7.13 -22.62 2.38
C MET A 69 7.12 -21.39 1.45
N GLY A 70 7.97 -20.39 1.71
CA GLY A 70 8.15 -19.22 0.83
C GLY A 70 8.54 -19.59 -0.59
N TRP A 71 9.49 -20.50 -0.76
CA TRP A 71 9.87 -21.00 -2.08
C TRP A 71 8.71 -21.70 -2.79
N PHE A 72 7.96 -22.57 -2.10
CA PHE A 72 6.79 -23.24 -2.68
C PHE A 72 5.69 -22.25 -3.13
N ALA A 73 5.43 -21.21 -2.34
CA ALA A 73 4.45 -20.19 -2.73
C ALA A 73 4.89 -19.38 -3.96
N ASP A 74 6.19 -19.12 -4.11
CA ASP A 74 6.73 -18.48 -5.31
C ASP A 74 6.57 -19.36 -6.54
N VAL A 75 6.89 -20.66 -6.42
CA VAL A 75 6.69 -21.65 -7.49
C VAL A 75 5.23 -21.73 -7.90
N GLU A 76 4.30 -21.78 -6.93
CA GLU A 76 2.87 -21.84 -7.24
C GLU A 76 2.39 -20.57 -7.95
N ARG A 77 2.83 -19.39 -7.49
CA ARG A 77 2.53 -18.11 -8.16
C ARG A 77 3.04 -18.09 -9.60
N GLN A 78 4.25 -18.59 -9.84
CA GLN A 78 4.81 -18.71 -11.18
C GLN A 78 3.97 -19.65 -12.06
N LYS A 79 3.62 -20.83 -11.56
CA LYS A 79 2.77 -21.80 -12.27
C LYS A 79 1.40 -21.24 -12.63
N ILE A 80 0.75 -20.48 -11.74
CA ILE A 80 -0.53 -19.80 -12.02
C ILE A 80 -0.35 -18.80 -13.16
N SER A 81 0.72 -18.00 -13.11
CA SER A 81 1.03 -17.04 -14.17
C SER A 81 1.32 -17.73 -15.50
N GLU A 82 2.08 -18.83 -15.50
CA GLU A 82 2.39 -19.64 -16.67
C GLU A 82 1.13 -20.22 -17.31
N ARG A 83 0.26 -20.83 -16.50
CA ARG A 83 -1.04 -21.37 -16.95
C ARG A 83 -1.92 -20.29 -17.57
N THR A 84 -2.01 -19.12 -16.93
CA THR A 84 -2.79 -17.99 -17.45
C THR A 84 -2.22 -17.51 -18.78
N ARG A 85 -0.89 -17.37 -18.87
CA ARG A 85 -0.22 -16.96 -20.11
C ARG A 85 -0.42 -17.98 -21.23
N ALA A 86 -0.32 -19.27 -20.92
CA ALA A 86 -0.56 -20.35 -21.88
C ALA A 86 -2.01 -20.34 -22.39
N ALA A 87 -2.99 -20.18 -21.48
CA ALA A 87 -4.40 -20.06 -21.85
C ALA A 87 -4.67 -18.85 -22.75
N LEU A 88 -4.11 -17.68 -22.41
CA LEU A 88 -4.22 -16.47 -23.23
C LEU A 88 -3.55 -16.65 -24.61
N ALA A 89 -2.38 -17.29 -24.67
CA ALA A 89 -1.71 -17.58 -25.94
C ALA A 89 -2.56 -18.50 -26.83
N ALA A 90 -3.18 -19.54 -26.27
CA ALA A 90 -4.07 -20.43 -27.00
C ALA A 90 -5.33 -19.70 -27.51
N LEU A 91 -5.93 -18.84 -26.69
CA LEU A 91 -7.08 -18.00 -27.10
C LEU A 91 -6.70 -17.03 -28.22
N LYS A 92 -5.53 -16.40 -28.13
CA LYS A 92 -5.01 -15.52 -29.18
C LYS A 92 -4.77 -16.29 -30.49
N ALA A 93 -4.21 -17.50 -30.42
CA ALA A 93 -4.00 -18.36 -31.60
C ALA A 93 -5.33 -18.79 -32.24
N ARG A 94 -6.41 -18.92 -31.45
CA ARG A 94 -7.78 -19.15 -31.92
C ARG A 94 -8.46 -17.89 -32.46
N GLY A 95 -7.77 -16.74 -32.50
CA GLY A 95 -8.31 -15.48 -33.01
C GLY A 95 -9.23 -14.74 -32.02
N VAL A 96 -9.27 -15.13 -30.75
CA VAL A 96 -10.07 -14.42 -29.73
C VAL A 96 -9.39 -13.10 -29.40
N THR A 97 -10.12 -11.99 -29.59
CA THR A 97 -9.67 -10.66 -29.15
C THR A 97 -9.60 -10.62 -27.63
N LEU A 98 -8.38 -10.54 -27.10
CA LEU A 98 -8.12 -10.43 -25.66
C LEU A 98 -8.22 -8.96 -25.22
N GLY A 99 -8.93 -8.70 -24.12
CA GLY A 99 -9.11 -7.37 -23.55
C GLY A 99 -10.59 -7.02 -23.33
N SER A 100 -10.87 -5.82 -22.81
CA SER A 100 -12.22 -5.29 -22.81
C SER A 100 -12.57 -4.86 -24.25
N PRO A 101 -13.73 -5.25 -24.82
CA PRO A 101 -14.13 -4.85 -26.17
C PRO A 101 -14.21 -3.33 -26.36
N GLN A 102 -14.45 -2.58 -25.27
CA GLN A 102 -14.54 -1.11 -25.25
C GLN A 102 -13.83 -0.57 -24.00
N PRO A 103 -12.48 -0.46 -24.01
CA PRO A 103 -11.73 0.06 -22.87
C PRO A 103 -12.06 1.52 -22.57
N GLU A 104 -12.43 2.32 -23.57
CA GLU A 104 -12.90 3.70 -23.40
C GLU A 104 -14.16 3.84 -22.56
N ILE A 105 -15.11 2.89 -22.61
CA ILE A 105 -16.37 2.99 -21.86
C ILE A 105 -16.14 2.73 -20.37
N GLY A 106 -15.39 1.67 -20.04
CA GLY A 106 -14.97 1.41 -18.67
C GLY A 106 -14.09 2.53 -18.10
N SER A 107 -13.22 3.10 -18.93
CA SER A 107 -12.39 4.25 -18.58
C SER A 107 -13.23 5.51 -18.33
N ARG A 108 -14.21 5.83 -19.19
CA ARG A 108 -15.11 6.98 -19.00
C ARG A 108 -15.97 6.86 -17.75
N ALA A 109 -16.56 5.69 -17.49
CA ALA A 109 -17.33 5.46 -16.27
C ALA A 109 -16.45 5.59 -15.02
N GLY A 110 -15.22 5.06 -15.07
CA GLY A 110 -14.23 5.23 -14.00
C GLY A 110 -13.81 6.68 -13.78
N VAL A 111 -13.60 7.45 -14.85
CA VAL A 111 -13.27 8.88 -14.80
C VAL A 111 -14.43 9.68 -14.21
N ALA A 112 -15.67 9.45 -14.67
CA ALA A 112 -16.86 10.12 -14.17
C ALA A 112 -17.07 9.85 -12.67
N ALA A 113 -16.93 8.59 -12.23
CA ALA A 113 -17.01 8.23 -10.83
C ALA A 113 -15.93 8.90 -9.96
N ARG A 114 -14.70 9.02 -10.49
CA ARG A 114 -13.60 9.74 -9.80
C ARG A 114 -13.87 11.24 -9.70
N GLN A 115 -14.38 11.85 -10.76
CA GLN A 115 -14.76 13.28 -10.77
C GLN A 115 -15.89 13.55 -9.78
N ALA A 116 -16.96 12.75 -9.79
CA ALA A 116 -18.07 12.89 -8.85
C ALA A 116 -17.61 12.80 -7.38
N ARG A 117 -16.72 11.86 -7.05
CA ARG A 117 -16.13 11.75 -5.71
C ARG A 117 -15.27 12.96 -5.35
N ALA A 118 -14.50 13.50 -6.30
CA ALA A 118 -13.69 14.68 -6.08
C ALA A 118 -14.55 15.92 -5.81
N GLU A 119 -15.62 16.13 -6.58
CA GLU A 119 -16.53 17.26 -6.39
C GLU A 119 -17.30 17.17 -5.07
N ALA A 120 -17.81 15.99 -4.69
CA ALA A 120 -18.45 15.81 -3.38
C ALA A 120 -17.48 16.10 -2.22
N PHE A 121 -16.21 15.72 -2.36
CA PHE A 121 -15.18 16.02 -1.36
C PHE A 121 -14.84 17.52 -1.31
N LYS A 122 -14.72 18.19 -2.45
CA LYS A 122 -14.51 19.65 -2.51
C LYS A 122 -15.62 20.38 -1.74
N LEU A 123 -16.88 20.00 -1.96
CA LEU A 123 -18.03 20.63 -1.28
C LEU A 123 -17.95 20.44 0.24
N LYS A 124 -17.58 19.24 0.70
CA LYS A 124 -17.40 18.94 2.13
C LYS A 124 -16.31 19.81 2.78
N VAL A 125 -15.18 20.01 2.09
CA VAL A 125 -14.04 20.77 2.62
C VAL A 125 -14.23 22.28 2.49
N ARG A 126 -14.99 22.75 1.49
CA ARG A 126 -15.24 24.17 1.22
C ARG A 126 -15.76 24.92 2.44
N ARG A 127 -16.72 24.35 3.18
CA ARG A 127 -17.24 24.94 4.43
C ARG A 127 -16.15 25.16 5.48
N SER A 128 -15.20 24.23 5.58
CA SER A 128 -14.07 24.37 6.51
C SER A 128 -13.10 25.46 6.05
N ILE A 129 -12.86 25.58 4.74
CA ILE A 129 -12.01 26.64 4.18
C ILE A 129 -12.66 28.02 4.40
N GLU A 130 -13.97 28.14 4.24
CA GLU A 130 -14.72 29.39 4.47
C GLU A 130 -14.66 29.82 5.94
N ASP A 131 -14.84 28.90 6.89
CA ASP A 131 -14.67 29.19 8.31
C ASP A 131 -13.23 29.67 8.64
N ILE A 132 -12.22 29.07 8.01
CA ILE A 132 -10.81 29.48 8.18
C ILE A 132 -10.59 30.90 7.63
N ARG A 133 -11.17 31.22 6.46
CA ARG A 133 -11.09 32.56 5.87
C ARG A 133 -11.82 33.60 6.72
N ALA A 134 -12.96 33.25 7.31
CA ALA A 134 -13.71 34.13 8.20
C ALA A 134 -12.92 34.48 9.48
N ARG A 135 -11.98 33.64 9.90
CA ARG A 135 -11.04 33.89 11.01
C ARG A 135 -9.82 34.74 10.61
N GLY A 136 -9.77 35.24 9.37
CA GLY A 136 -8.71 36.12 8.87
C GLY A 136 -7.54 35.41 8.17
N ILE A 137 -7.55 34.08 8.07
CA ILE A 137 -6.50 33.33 7.37
C ILE A 137 -6.87 33.23 5.88
N THR A 138 -6.24 34.08 5.06
CA THR A 138 -6.56 34.20 3.63
C THR A 138 -5.50 33.62 2.70
N THR A 139 -4.30 33.33 3.21
CA THR A 139 -3.22 32.74 2.41
C THR A 139 -3.47 31.25 2.20
N LEU A 140 -3.19 30.74 1.00
CA LEU A 140 -3.38 29.32 0.67
C LEU A 140 -2.56 28.39 1.59
N SER A 141 -1.34 28.80 1.92
CA SER A 141 -0.47 28.08 2.87
C SER A 141 -1.01 28.12 4.29
N GLY A 142 -1.57 29.25 4.73
CA GLY A 142 -2.21 29.38 6.04
C GLY A 142 -3.45 28.50 6.15
N ILE A 143 -4.28 28.48 5.11
CA ILE A 143 -5.47 27.60 5.04
C ILE A 143 -5.04 26.13 5.08
N ALA A 144 -3.99 25.74 4.36
CA ALA A 144 -3.47 24.37 4.39
C ALA A 144 -2.96 23.98 5.78
N ALA A 145 -2.21 24.86 6.45
CA ALA A 145 -1.72 24.62 7.81
C ALA A 145 -2.88 24.45 8.80
N GLU A 146 -3.91 25.28 8.70
CA GLU A 146 -5.08 25.24 9.57
C GLU A 146 -5.96 24.00 9.32
N LEU A 147 -6.13 23.58 8.06
CA LEU A 147 -6.80 22.31 7.74
C LEU A 147 -6.08 21.10 8.34
N ASN A 148 -4.74 21.11 8.29
CA ASN A 148 -3.92 20.07 8.92
C ASN A 148 -4.01 20.09 10.45
N ALA A 149 -3.99 21.29 11.06
CA ALA A 149 -4.12 21.46 12.52
C ALA A 149 -5.47 20.94 13.03
N ARG A 150 -6.53 21.07 12.24
CA ARG A 150 -7.87 20.55 12.54
C ARG A 150 -8.04 19.05 12.27
N GLY A 151 -7.00 18.36 11.81
CA GLY A 151 -7.05 16.94 11.46
C GLY A 151 -7.90 16.63 10.22
N ILE A 152 -8.21 17.63 9.38
CA ILE A 152 -8.97 17.43 8.15
C ILE A 152 -8.00 16.93 7.09
N GLY A 153 -7.95 15.61 6.85
CA GLY A 153 -7.09 15.02 5.84
C GLY A 153 -7.61 15.20 4.41
N THR A 154 -6.70 15.11 3.43
CA THR A 154 -7.06 14.96 2.01
C THR A 154 -7.75 13.60 1.76
N PRO A 155 -8.34 13.33 0.57
CA PRO A 155 -9.03 12.06 0.30
C PRO A 155 -8.17 10.81 0.52
N ASN A 156 -6.84 10.95 0.41
CA ASN A 156 -5.87 9.88 0.60
C ASN A 156 -5.22 9.90 2.00
N GLY A 157 -5.71 10.74 2.92
CA GLY A 157 -5.17 10.87 4.28
C GLY A 157 -3.83 11.61 4.38
N SER A 158 -3.38 12.26 3.30
CA SER A 158 -2.16 13.08 3.32
C SER A 158 -2.43 14.50 3.82
N ALA A 159 -1.38 15.18 4.28
CA ALA A 159 -1.43 16.58 4.68
C ALA A 159 -1.75 17.51 3.49
N TRP A 160 -2.44 18.61 3.78
CA TRP A 160 -2.77 19.67 2.83
C TRP A 160 -1.56 20.51 2.45
N THR A 161 -1.50 20.87 1.17
CA THR A 161 -0.56 21.84 0.60
C THR A 161 -1.31 23.02 -0.02
N ALA A 162 -0.63 24.16 -0.19
CA ALA A 162 -1.22 25.35 -0.82
C ALA A 162 -1.81 25.08 -2.22
N THR A 163 -1.15 24.22 -3.02
CA THR A 163 -1.64 23.80 -4.34
C THR A 163 -2.96 23.02 -4.25
N GLN A 164 -3.12 22.17 -3.24
CA GLN A 164 -4.36 21.42 -3.04
C GLN A 164 -5.51 22.34 -2.61
N VAL A 165 -5.23 23.33 -1.76
CA VAL A 165 -6.21 24.35 -1.38
C VAL A 165 -6.65 25.15 -2.62
N SER A 166 -5.70 25.58 -3.46
CA SER A 166 -6.01 26.25 -4.72
C SER A 166 -6.92 25.42 -5.63
N ARG A 167 -6.68 24.10 -5.75
CA ARG A 167 -7.51 23.19 -6.57
C ARG A 167 -8.91 22.94 -6.02
N VAL A 168 -9.16 23.20 -4.75
CA VAL A 168 -10.50 23.10 -4.14
C VAL A 168 -11.28 24.40 -4.33
N LEU A 169 -10.56 25.52 -4.38
CA LEU A 169 -11.13 26.85 -4.57
C LEU A 169 -11.36 27.22 -6.03
N ALA A 170 -10.56 26.66 -6.96
CA ALA A 170 -10.78 26.70 -8.41
C ALA A 170 -12.00 25.85 -8.81
#